data_AF-A0A924BFW8-F1
#
_entry.id   AF-A0A924BFW8-F1
#
_cell.length_a   1.000
_cell.length_b   1.000
_cell.length_c   1.000
_cell.angle_alpha   90.00
_cell.angle_beta   90.00
_cell.angle_gamma   90.00
#
_symmetry.space_group_name_H-M   'P 1'
#
loop_
_entity.id
_entity.type
_entity.pdbx_description
1 polymer ?
#
loop_
_entity_poly.entity_id
_entity_poly.type
_entity_poly.pdbx_seq_one_letter_code
_entity_poly.pdbx_strand_id
1 'polypeptide(L)'
;MKRFSRLFAELDATTSINAKVEALQRYFAVAPPADAAWAVYFLSGGKPRQVVSMARLAVLAREVAGIEAWLFDECYQAVGDLAETIAHVLPPGAQASDVGLAEWVERRLLPLRGRP
;
A
#
# COMPACT_ATOMS: atom_id res chain seq x y z
N MET A 1 -7.00 -5.17 -4.97
CA MET A 1 -5.85 -4.28 -4.79
C MET A 1 -5.28 -3.70 -6.07
N LYS A 2 -4.96 -4.48 -7.11
CA LYS A 2 -4.34 -3.96 -8.36
C LYS A 2 -5.08 -2.78 -9.01
N ARG A 3 -6.41 -2.81 -9.02
CA ARG A 3 -7.24 -1.70 -9.51
C ARG A 3 -7.04 -0.42 -8.69
N PHE A 4 -7.03 -0.55 -7.36
CA PHE A 4 -6.88 0.60 -6.46
C PHE A 4 -5.46 1.17 -6.50
N SER A 5 -4.42 0.34 -6.56
CA SER A 5 -3.04 0.82 -6.71
C SER A 5 -2.84 1.57 -8.02
N ARG A 6 -3.46 1.11 -9.12
CA ARG A 6 -3.45 1.84 -10.40
C ARG A 6 -4.16 3.19 -10.27
N LEU A 7 -5.36 3.23 -9.69
CA LEU A 7 -6.05 4.50 -9.42
C LEU A 7 -5.16 5.45 -8.62
N PHE A 8 -4.56 4.98 -7.53
CA PHE A 8 -3.71 5.82 -6.68
C PHE A 8 -2.53 6.41 -7.46
N ALA A 9 -1.85 5.59 -8.27
CA ALA A 9 -0.78 6.07 -9.15
C ALA A 9 -1.26 7.08 -10.20
N GLU A 10 -2.42 6.86 -10.83
CA GLU A 10 -3.02 7.81 -11.78
C GLU A 10 -3.35 9.15 -11.11
N LEU A 11 -3.83 9.13 -9.87
CA LEU A 11 -4.17 10.33 -9.11
C LEU A 11 -2.94 11.12 -8.65
N ASP A 12 -1.86 10.43 -8.32
CA ASP A 12 -0.60 11.03 -7.86
C ASP A 12 0.20 11.63 -9.03
N ALA A 13 0.18 10.97 -10.19
CA ALA A 13 0.89 11.40 -11.38
C ALA A 13 0.29 12.63 -12.09
N THR A 14 -0.83 13.19 -11.61
CA THR A 14 -1.52 14.31 -12.28
C THR A 14 -1.91 15.44 -11.32
N THR A 15 -1.83 16.67 -11.83
CA THR A 15 -2.34 17.88 -11.16
C THR A 15 -3.70 18.33 -11.71
N SER A 16 -4.17 17.74 -12.81
CA SER A 16 -5.45 18.11 -13.45
C SER A 16 -6.64 17.56 -12.67
N ILE A 17 -7.53 18.45 -12.21
CA ILE A 17 -8.76 18.08 -11.52
C ILE A 17 -9.63 17.18 -12.41
N ASN A 18 -9.79 17.54 -13.68
CA ASN A 18 -10.62 16.75 -14.61
C ASN A 18 -10.04 15.35 -14.83
N ALA A 19 -8.72 15.22 -14.93
CA ALA A 19 -8.08 13.91 -15.06
C ALA A 19 -8.30 13.04 -13.81
N LYS A 20 -8.25 13.64 -12.61
CA LYS A 20 -8.57 12.94 -11.35
C LYS A 20 -10.02 12.48 -11.32
N VAL A 21 -10.97 13.34 -11.72
CA VAL A 21 -12.39 12.98 -11.78
C VAL A 21 -12.62 11.83 -12.76
N GLU A 22 -12.00 11.86 -13.94
CA GLU A 22 -12.13 10.79 -14.92
C GLU A 22 -11.57 9.46 -14.41
N ALA A 23 -10.40 9.47 -13.76
CA ALA A 23 -9.82 8.27 -13.15
C ALA A 23 -10.72 7.68 -12.06
N LEU A 24 -11.31 8.53 -11.21
CA LEU A 24 -12.28 8.11 -10.19
C LEU A 24 -13.52 7.50 -10.83
N GLN A 25 -14.10 8.13 -11.85
CA GLN A 25 -15.27 7.61 -12.55
C GLN A 25 -14.98 6.22 -13.16
N ARG A 26 -13.85 6.07 -13.87
CA ARG A 26 -13.45 4.78 -14.44
C ARG A 26 -13.29 3.70 -13.36
N TYR A 27 -12.68 4.03 -12.23
CA TYR A 27 -12.52 3.09 -11.13
C TYR A 27 -13.87 2.67 -10.53
N PHE A 28 -14.72 3.63 -10.17
CA PHE A 28 -16.00 3.36 -9.51
C PHE A 28 -17.04 2.70 -10.41
N ALA A 29 -16.93 2.85 -11.74
CA ALA A 29 -17.81 2.16 -12.68
C ALA A 29 -17.65 0.62 -12.65
N VAL A 30 -16.49 0.13 -12.24
CA VAL A 30 -16.16 -1.32 -12.30
C VAL A 30 -15.76 -1.92 -10.95
N ALA A 31 -15.52 -1.09 -9.93
CA ALA A 31 -15.11 -1.57 -8.61
C ALA A 31 -16.27 -2.28 -7.90
N PRO A 32 -16.04 -3.47 -7.31
CA PRO A 32 -17.02 -4.07 -6.41
C PRO A 32 -17.42 -3.11 -5.29
N PRO A 33 -18.68 -3.10 -4.81
CA PRO A 33 -19.14 -2.12 -3.82
C PRO A 33 -18.29 -2.03 -2.55
N ALA A 34 -17.79 -3.17 -2.05
CA ALA A 34 -16.91 -3.20 -0.87
C ALA A 34 -15.54 -2.55 -1.15
N ASP A 35 -14.93 -2.81 -2.32
CA ASP A 35 -13.69 -2.17 -2.75
C ASP A 35 -13.89 -0.67 -2.97
N ALA A 36 -15.04 -0.26 -3.51
CA ALA A 36 -15.40 1.14 -3.69
C ALA A 36 -15.53 1.88 -2.35
N ALA A 37 -16.20 1.28 -1.37
CA ALA A 37 -16.37 1.86 -0.03
C ALA A 37 -15.00 2.12 0.65
N TRP A 38 -14.09 1.15 0.61
CA TRP A 38 -12.74 1.32 1.13
C TRP A 38 -11.94 2.37 0.36
N ALA A 39 -12.05 2.41 -0.97
CA ALA A 39 -11.38 3.43 -1.77
C ALA A 39 -11.83 4.84 -1.40
N VAL A 40 -13.15 5.08 -1.26
CA VAL A 40 -13.69 6.36 -0.79
C VAL A 40 -13.18 6.71 0.61
N TYR A 41 -13.14 5.73 1.52
CA TYR A 41 -12.61 5.94 2.87
C TYR A 41 -11.16 6.43 2.84
N PHE A 42 -10.27 5.77 2.10
CA PHE A 42 -8.87 6.18 2.00
C PHE A 42 -8.67 7.53 1.31
N LEU A 43 -9.36 7.75 0.18
CA LEU A 43 -9.22 8.96 -0.62
C LEU A 43 -9.81 10.20 0.05
N SER A 44 -10.74 10.02 0.99
CA SER A 44 -11.26 11.09 1.85
C SER A 44 -10.37 11.37 3.09
N GLY A 45 -9.18 10.77 3.15
CA GLY A 45 -8.23 10.95 4.25
C GLY A 45 -8.43 9.97 5.41
N GLY A 46 -9.35 9.02 5.28
CA GLY A 46 -9.55 7.96 6.25
C GLY A 46 -8.31 7.07 6.37
N LYS A 47 -7.81 6.91 7.59
CA LYS A 47 -6.67 6.04 7.89
C LYS A 47 -7.06 5.07 9.01
N PRO A 48 -7.01 3.75 8.78
CA PRO A 48 -7.17 2.80 9.85
C PRO A 48 -6.08 3.04 10.90
N ARG A 49 -6.44 3.03 12.19
CA ARG A 49 -5.47 3.10 13.30
C ARG A 49 -4.32 2.11 13.05
N GLN A 50 -3.09 2.57 13.34
CA GLN A 50 -1.85 1.87 13.05
C GLN A 50 -1.94 0.39 13.43
N VAL A 51 -1.70 -0.47 12.43
CA VAL A 51 -1.86 -1.92 12.54
C VAL A 51 -0.56 -2.58 12.98
N VAL A 52 0.56 -2.13 12.41
CA VAL A 52 1.92 -2.60 12.69
C VAL A 52 2.81 -1.37 12.89
N SER A 53 3.76 -1.44 13.83
CA SER A 53 4.70 -0.36 14.05
C SER A 53 5.68 -0.23 12.88
N MET A 54 6.11 1.00 12.57
CA MET A 54 7.09 1.26 11.51
C MET A 54 8.41 0.52 11.79
N ALA A 55 8.84 0.48 13.06
CA ALA A 55 10.02 -0.26 13.50
C ALA A 55 9.90 -1.77 13.21
N ARG A 56 8.73 -2.36 13.43
CA ARG A 56 8.50 -3.79 13.13
C ARG A 56 8.51 -4.06 11.64
N LEU A 57 7.96 -3.17 10.83
CA LEU A 57 8.03 -3.28 9.36
C LEU A 57 9.47 -3.26 8.85
N ALA A 58 10.31 -2.36 9.38
CA ALA A 58 11.73 -2.29 9.02
C ALA A 58 12.49 -3.58 9.41
N VAL A 59 12.23 -4.12 10.61
CA VAL A 59 12.80 -5.41 11.03
C VAL A 59 12.40 -6.53 10.07
N LEU A 60 11.11 -6.68 9.80
CA LEU A 60 10.60 -7.74 8.91
C LEU A 60 11.12 -7.60 7.48
N ALA A 61 11.21 -6.38 6.96
CA ALA A 61 11.73 -6.14 5.62
C ALA A 61 13.20 -6.57 5.50
N ARG A 62 14.03 -6.27 6.50
CA ARG A 62 15.44 -6.73 6.55
C ARG A 62 15.55 -8.25 6.59
N GLU A 63 14.75 -8.88 7.44
CA GLU A 63 14.71 -10.34 7.57
C GLU A 63 14.31 -11.02 6.25
N VAL A 64 13.29 -10.49 5.56
CA VAL A 64 12.81 -11.05 4.28
C VAL A 64 13.77 -10.74 3.12
N ALA A 65 14.39 -9.56 3.11
CA ALA A 65 15.37 -9.19 2.09
C ALA A 65 16.72 -9.88 2.27
N GLY A 66 17.01 -10.42 3.47
CA GLY A 66 18.30 -11.05 3.77
C GLY A 66 19.47 -10.06 3.76
N ILE A 67 19.21 -8.80 4.14
CA ILE A 67 20.22 -7.73 4.19
C ILE A 67 20.53 -7.30 5.62
N GLU A 68 21.78 -6.94 5.84
CA GLU A 68 22.27 -6.43 7.12
C GLU A 68 21.62 -5.09 7.47
N ALA A 69 21.53 -4.81 8.78
CA ALA A 69 20.89 -3.59 9.28
C ALA A 69 21.50 -2.31 8.71
N TRP A 70 22.84 -2.23 8.65
CA TRP A 70 23.53 -1.06 8.13
C TRP A 70 23.20 -0.80 6.66
N LEU A 71 23.02 -1.84 5.84
CA LEU A 71 22.72 -1.69 4.42
C LEU A 71 21.28 -1.19 4.22
N PHE A 72 20.34 -1.69 5.03
CA PHE A 72 18.98 -1.17 5.03
C PHE A 72 18.93 0.31 5.43
N ASP A 73 19.71 0.70 6.44
CA ASP A 73 19.78 2.09 6.89
C ASP A 73 20.34 2.99 5.79
N GLU A 74 21.38 2.58 5.06
CA GLU A 74 21.90 3.31 3.89
C GLU A 74 20.84 3.44 2.78
N CYS A 75 20.09 2.37 2.46
CA CYS A 75 18.98 2.44 1.51
C CYS A 75 17.92 3.44 1.96
N TYR A 76 17.56 3.42 3.25
CA TYR A 76 16.59 4.34 3.81
C TYR A 76 17.07 5.79 3.74
N GLN A 77 18.34 6.07 4.05
CA GLN A 77 18.90 7.42 3.92
C GLN A 77 18.90 7.93 2.47
N ALA A 78 19.13 7.04 1.50
CA ALA A 78 19.11 7.40 0.09
C ALA A 78 17.70 7.70 -0.44
N VAL A 79 16.69 6.93 0.01
CA VAL A 79 15.30 7.04 -0.48
C VAL A 79 14.48 8.07 0.30
N GLY A 80 14.65 8.15 1.62
CA GLY A 80 13.95 9.07 2.51
C GLY A 80 12.52 8.66 2.90
N ASP A 81 12.00 7.56 2.37
CA ASP A 81 10.69 6.99 2.73
C ASP A 81 10.78 5.49 3.04
N LEU A 82 10.17 5.07 4.16
CA LEU A 82 10.24 3.68 4.61
C LEU A 82 9.46 2.74 3.69
N ALA A 83 8.29 3.14 3.20
CA ALA A 83 7.47 2.28 2.37
C ALA A 83 8.13 2.04 1.01
N GLU A 84 8.72 3.08 0.42
CA GLU A 84 9.50 2.99 -0.81
C GLU A 84 10.78 2.18 -0.61
N THR A 85 11.50 2.38 0.50
CA THR A 85 12.68 1.56 0.85
C THR A 85 12.31 0.07 0.91
N ILE A 86 11.24 -0.27 1.62
CA ILE A 86 10.75 -1.65 1.73
C ILE A 86 10.36 -2.20 0.35
N ALA A 87 9.67 -1.41 -0.47
CA ALA A 87 9.28 -1.83 -1.82
C ALA A 87 10.48 -2.15 -2.72
N HIS A 88 11.61 -1.47 -2.53
CA HIS A 88 12.84 -1.70 -3.30
C HIS A 88 13.67 -2.89 -2.81
N VAL A 89 13.80 -3.08 -1.50
CA VAL A 89 14.69 -4.13 -0.94
C VAL A 89 14.05 -5.51 -0.89
N LEU A 90 12.71 -5.59 -0.90
CA LEU A 90 12.03 -6.88 -0.86
C LEU A 90 12.27 -7.67 -2.15
N PRO A 91 12.53 -8.99 -2.05
CA PRO A 91 12.66 -9.83 -3.23
C PRO A 91 11.33 -9.90 -3.99
N PRO A 92 11.37 -10.21 -5.31
CA PRO A 92 10.16 -10.40 -6.09
C PRO A 92 9.23 -11.42 -5.43
N GLY A 93 7.94 -11.09 -5.33
CA GLY A 93 6.96 -12.00 -4.76
C GLY A 93 6.81 -13.28 -5.58
N ALA A 94 6.74 -14.43 -4.90
CA ALA A 94 6.62 -15.74 -5.55
C ALA A 94 5.24 -16.00 -6.19
N GLN A 95 4.20 -15.25 -5.77
CA GLN A 95 2.85 -15.34 -6.34
C GLN A 95 2.21 -13.97 -6.53
N ALA A 96 1.48 -13.83 -7.64
CA ALA A 96 0.57 -12.71 -7.82
C ALA A 96 -0.73 -12.94 -7.04
N SER A 97 -1.26 -11.89 -6.43
CA SER A 97 -2.57 -11.89 -5.78
C SER A 97 -3.54 -11.00 -6.55
N ASP A 98 -4.72 -11.54 -6.88
CA ASP A 98 -5.82 -10.79 -7.51
C ASP A 98 -6.90 -10.35 -6.52
N VAL A 99 -6.61 -10.49 -5.22
CA VAL A 99 -7.51 -10.14 -4.13
C VAL A 99 -7.90 -8.66 -4.17
N GLY A 100 -9.19 -8.38 -3.93
CA GLY A 100 -9.80 -7.05 -3.87
C GLY A 100 -9.20 -6.16 -2.77
N LEU A 101 -9.47 -4.84 -2.83
CA LEU A 101 -9.04 -3.90 -1.79
C LEU A 101 -9.67 -4.26 -0.44
N ALA A 102 -10.99 -4.48 -0.41
CA ALA A 102 -11.73 -4.76 0.81
C ALA A 102 -11.21 -6.02 1.50
N GLU A 103 -11.02 -7.10 0.75
CA GLU A 103 -10.50 -8.35 1.30
C GLU A 103 -9.07 -8.19 1.84
N TRP A 104 -8.22 -7.41 1.16
CA TRP A 104 -6.88 -7.11 1.65
C TRP A 104 -6.93 -6.36 2.99
N VAL A 105 -7.79 -5.36 3.10
CA VAL A 105 -7.94 -4.58 4.33
C VAL A 105 -8.52 -5.43 5.44
N GLU A 106 -9.67 -6.07 5.20
CA GLU A 106 -10.45 -6.73 6.24
C GLU A 106 -9.88 -8.08 6.67
N ARG A 107 -9.31 -8.86 5.75
CA ARG A 107 -8.84 -10.22 6.05
C ARG A 107 -7.34 -10.34 6.25
N ARG A 108 -6.55 -9.37 5.76
CA ARG A 108 -5.09 -9.42 5.85
C ARG A 108 -4.52 -8.33 6.73
N LEU A 109 -4.96 -7.08 6.56
CA LEU A 109 -4.39 -5.95 7.29
C LEU A 109 -4.98 -5.80 8.69
N LEU A 110 -6.29 -5.51 8.80
CA LEU A 110 -6.95 -5.26 10.08
C LEU A 110 -6.76 -6.37 11.13
N PRO A 111 -6.73 -7.67 10.78
CA PRO A 111 -6.53 -8.75 11.75
C PRO A 111 -5.13 -8.79 12.39
N LEU A 112 -4.15 -8.08 11.83
CA LEU A 112 -2.81 -7.97 12.42
C LEU A 112 -2.78 -7.04 13.64
N ARG A 113 -3.83 -6.24 13.85
CA ARG A 113 -3.91 -5.36 15.01
C ARG A 113 -3.80 -6.15 16.31
N GLY A 114 -2.88 -5.74 17.17
CA GLY A 114 -2.68 -6.36 18.49
C GLY A 114 -2.06 -7.75 18.44
N ARG A 115 -1.56 -8.20 17.28
CA ARG A 115 -0.73 -9.40 17.20
C ARG A 115 0.74 -9.05 17.51
N PRO A 116 1.47 -9.95 18.19
CA PRO A 116 2.90 -9.76 18.50
C PRO A 116 3.78 -9.74 17.24
#